data_AF-A0A6A4GD21-F1
#
_entry.id   AF-A0A6A4GD21-F1
#
_cell.length_a   1.000
_cell.length_b   1.000
_cell.length_c   1.000
_cell.angle_alpha   90.00
_cell.angle_beta   90.00
_cell.angle_gamma   90.00
#
_symmetry.space_group_name_H-M   'P 1'
#
loop_
_entity.id
_entity.type
_entity.pdbx_description
1 polymer ?
#
loop_
_entity_poly.entity_id
_entity_poly.type
_entity_poly.pdbx_seq_one_letter_code
_entity_poly.pdbx_strand_id
1 'polypeptide(L)'
;MHIILRKENNGSAHKGLIALLLAGFAMMVLSICLTIAASLFLVNFGLVMSLPGGLIAQIMAANLKAAVMENSLDWSGAFLYLIADTAIVWRAWALWVEYKLIKRTLLIILLADIGVQIADAIVDTKAVTLYNNNTVTLDWLSTALNFTINVVATLLIAHRAWTHHQSTHTVFRNKKTQVETVLLLMVESGAIFGMIQLSVIIIQALDLHSASISPIVVFLESLYLCSAALNPVALLILIHTGNTYEHSFHLEDGTSLEINSLPNFS
;
A
#
# COMPACT_ATOMS: atom_id res chain seq x y z
N MET A 1 -14.21 -12.46 -27.69
CA MET A 1 -14.20 -11.69 -26.42
C MET A 1 -13.16 -10.57 -26.56
N HIS A 2 -13.55 -9.50 -27.27
CA HIS A 2 -12.65 -8.47 -27.83
C HIS A 2 -12.72 -7.13 -27.06
N ILE A 3 -12.94 -7.18 -25.74
CA ILE A 3 -13.29 -5.99 -24.94
C ILE A 3 -12.22 -5.59 -23.90
N ILE A 4 -11.08 -6.29 -23.83
CA ILE A 4 -10.08 -5.99 -22.78
C ILE A 4 -9.11 -4.84 -23.14
N LEU A 5 -9.04 -4.37 -24.39
CA LEU A 5 -8.15 -3.27 -24.77
C LEU A 5 -8.89 -2.16 -25.51
N ARG A 6 -9.82 -1.47 -24.83
CA ARG A 6 -10.28 -0.15 -25.29
C ARG A 6 -9.17 0.88 -24.99
N LYS A 7 -8.28 0.99 -25.98
CA LYS A 7 -7.07 1.81 -26.12
C LYS A 7 -7.21 3.33 -25.91
N GLU A 8 -8.37 3.85 -25.53
CA GLU A 8 -8.64 5.29 -25.61
C GLU A 8 -8.57 6.04 -24.27
N ASN A 9 -8.58 5.35 -23.12
CA ASN A 9 -8.52 5.99 -21.79
C ASN A 9 -7.27 5.65 -20.96
N ASN A 10 -6.33 4.90 -21.54
CA ASN A 10 -5.19 4.35 -20.80
C ASN A 10 -4.21 5.42 -20.31
N GLY A 11 -4.14 6.56 -21.01
CA GLY A 11 -3.25 7.66 -20.62
C GLY A 11 -3.59 8.25 -19.26
N SER A 12 -4.87 8.44 -18.92
CA SER A 12 -5.25 9.09 -17.66
C SER A 12 -5.10 8.16 -16.46
N ALA A 13 -5.50 6.90 -16.58
CA ALA A 13 -5.35 5.92 -15.50
C ALA A 13 -3.87 5.62 -15.21
N HIS A 14 -3.04 5.49 -16.25
CA HIS A 14 -1.61 5.29 -16.11
C HIS A 14 -0.91 6.49 -15.47
N LYS A 15 -1.27 7.72 -15.86
CA LYS A 15 -0.80 8.95 -15.20
C LYS A 15 -1.19 9.00 -13.72
N GLY A 16 -2.42 8.58 -13.39
CA GLY A 16 -2.88 8.49 -12.01
C GLY A 16 -2.06 7.50 -11.17
N LEU A 17 -1.77 6.31 -11.71
CA LEU A 17 -0.92 5.33 -11.04
C LEU A 17 0.51 5.85 -10.82
N ILE A 18 1.11 6.50 -11.83
CA ILE A 18 2.43 7.12 -11.70
C ILE A 18 2.42 8.20 -10.61
N ALA A 19 1.36 9.03 -10.57
CA ALA A 19 1.23 10.06 -9.54
C ALA A 19 1.14 9.45 -8.12
N LEU A 20 0.37 8.37 -7.95
CA LEU A 20 0.29 7.64 -6.67
C LEU A 20 1.65 7.06 -6.26
N LEU A 21 2.41 6.51 -7.20
CA LEU A 21 3.75 5.98 -6.94
C LEU A 21 4.75 7.06 -6.55
N LEU A 22 4.75 8.20 -7.27
CA LEU A 22 5.61 9.33 -6.95
C LEU A 22 5.25 9.93 -5.58
N ALA A 23 3.96 10.04 -5.28
CA ALA A 23 3.50 10.46 -3.97
C ALA A 23 3.95 9.47 -2.89
N GLY A 24 3.75 8.16 -3.09
CA GLY A 24 4.18 7.14 -2.12
C GLY A 24 5.70 7.15 -1.91
N PHE A 25 6.48 7.29 -2.98
CA PHE A 25 7.94 7.42 -2.88
C PHE A 25 8.35 8.68 -2.12
N ALA A 26 7.77 9.84 -2.44
CA ALA A 26 8.07 11.09 -1.76
C ALA A 26 7.72 11.03 -0.25
N MET A 27 6.58 10.44 0.08
CA MET A 27 6.17 10.25 1.48
C MET A 27 7.07 9.26 2.21
N MET A 28 7.51 8.18 1.57
CA MET A 28 8.47 7.24 2.18
C MET A 28 9.82 7.91 2.46
N VAL A 29 10.33 8.71 1.52
CA VAL A 29 11.56 9.49 1.70
C VAL A 29 11.38 10.48 2.85
N LEU A 30 10.25 11.19 2.90
CA LEU A 30 9.93 12.10 3.99
C LEU A 30 9.92 11.39 5.34
N SER A 31 9.28 10.23 5.46
CA SER A 31 9.26 9.42 6.68
C SER A 31 10.67 9.06 7.15
N ILE A 32 11.52 8.57 6.24
CA ILE A 32 12.92 8.23 6.57
C ILE A 32 13.69 9.48 7.05
N CYS A 33 13.53 10.60 6.35
CA CYS A 33 14.16 11.86 6.73
C CYS A 33 13.71 12.34 8.12
N LEU A 34 12.42 12.21 8.45
CA LEU A 34 11.86 12.58 9.75
C LEU A 34 12.40 11.68 10.87
N THR A 35 12.49 10.36 10.65
CA THR A 35 13.09 9.43 11.63
C THR A 35 14.56 9.76 11.91
N ILE A 36 15.34 10.06 10.87
CA ILE A 36 16.74 10.49 11.02
C ILE A 36 16.81 11.82 11.77
N ALA A 37 15.98 12.80 11.41
CA ALA A 37 15.94 14.10 12.07
C ALA A 37 15.58 13.98 13.56
N ALA A 38 14.59 13.16 13.91
CA ALA A 38 14.21 12.89 15.30
C ALA A 38 15.41 12.34 16.11
N SER A 39 16.09 11.33 15.54
CA SER A 39 17.27 10.72 16.15
C SER A 39 18.41 11.72 16.35
N LEU A 40 18.67 12.58 15.34
CA LEU A 40 19.69 13.62 15.42
C LEU A 40 19.33 14.69 16.46
N PHE A 41 18.06 15.07 16.59
CA PHE A 41 17.64 16.03 17.61
C PHE A 41 17.79 15.46 19.02
N LEU A 42 17.42 14.19 19.23
CA LEU A 42 17.63 13.50 20.51
C LEU A 42 19.10 13.51 20.92
N VAL A 43 20.00 13.12 20.00
CA VAL A 43 21.45 13.10 20.28
C VAL A 43 21.99 14.52 20.48
N ASN A 44 21.66 15.45 19.59
CA ASN A 44 22.24 16.80 19.63
C ASN A 44 21.80 17.58 20.87
N PHE A 45 20.49 17.63 21.16
CA PHE A 45 19.99 18.39 22.31
C PHE A 45 20.11 17.63 23.63
N GLY A 46 20.07 16.29 23.61
CA GLY A 46 20.18 15.48 24.81
C GLY A 46 21.61 15.29 25.30
N LEU A 47 22.59 15.23 24.39
CA LEU A 47 23.98 14.84 24.72
C LEU A 47 25.03 15.88 24.35
N VAL A 48 24.84 16.64 23.27
CA VAL A 48 25.89 17.51 22.70
C VAL A 48 25.76 18.97 23.16
N MET A 49 24.57 19.55 23.05
CA MET A 49 24.35 20.97 23.25
C MET A 49 24.21 21.31 24.74
N SER A 50 25.12 22.10 25.31
CA SER A 50 24.99 22.58 26.68
C SER A 50 24.00 23.73 26.78
N LEU A 51 22.86 23.50 27.44
CA LEU A 51 21.84 24.53 27.69
C LEU A 51 22.03 25.14 29.10
N PRO A 52 21.77 26.45 29.27
CA PRO A 52 21.96 27.13 30.57
C PRO A 52 21.18 26.50 31.74
N GLY A 53 20.07 25.82 31.46
CA GLY A 53 19.28 25.09 32.46
C GLY A 53 19.80 23.68 32.79
N GLY A 54 21.00 23.31 32.35
CA GLY A 54 21.62 22.01 32.61
C GLY A 54 20.90 20.84 31.93
N LEU A 55 21.09 19.64 32.49
CA LEU A 55 20.59 18.38 31.93
C LEU A 55 19.06 18.34 31.75
N ILE A 56 18.31 18.96 32.66
CA ILE A 56 16.84 18.99 32.57
C ILE A 56 16.40 19.80 31.36
N ALA A 57 17.00 20.97 31.13
CA ALA A 57 16.69 21.79 29.97
C ALA A 57 17.10 21.13 28.65
N GLN A 58 18.21 20.38 28.64
CA GLN A 58 18.65 19.56 27.51
C GLN A 58 17.61 18.48 27.15
N ILE A 59 17.20 17.67 28.12
CA ILE A 59 16.22 16.60 27.92
C ILE A 59 14.88 17.17 27.46
N MET A 60 14.40 18.25 28.09
CA MET A 60 13.15 18.91 27.67
C MET A 60 13.22 19.43 26.23
N ALA A 61 14.33 20.07 25.85
CA ALA A 61 14.51 20.55 24.48
C ALA A 61 14.59 19.40 23.47
N ALA A 62 15.30 18.32 23.80
CA ALA A 62 15.41 17.14 22.97
C ALA A 62 14.05 16.47 22.74
N ASN A 63 13.30 16.22 23.82
CA ASN A 63 11.98 15.60 23.74
C ASN A 63 10.98 16.47 22.97
N LEU A 64 10.99 17.79 23.18
CA LEU A 64 10.12 18.70 22.44
C LEU A 64 10.41 18.67 20.93
N LYS A 65 11.69 18.64 20.54
CA LYS A 65 12.09 18.58 19.12
C LYS A 65 11.76 17.22 18.51
N ALA A 66 12.01 16.12 19.23
CA ALA A 66 11.68 14.77 18.80
C ALA A 66 10.16 14.59 18.60
N ALA A 67 9.36 15.06 19.56
CA ALA A 67 7.89 15.02 19.51
C ALA A 67 7.31 15.71 18.26
N VAL A 68 7.90 16.84 17.81
CA VAL A 68 7.47 17.51 16.57
C VAL A 68 7.78 16.65 15.34
N MET A 69 8.90 15.94 15.34
CA MET A 69 9.28 15.05 14.24
C MET A 69 8.41 13.77 14.23
N GLU A 70 8.11 13.21 15.41
CA GLU A 70 7.21 12.06 15.60
C GLU A 70 5.81 12.39 15.09
N ASN A 71 5.22 13.52 15.51
CA ASN A 71 3.94 13.97 14.95
C ASN A 71 3.97 14.06 13.42
N SER A 72 5.05 14.62 12.86
CA SER A 72 5.18 14.75 11.40
C SER A 72 5.31 13.38 10.72
N LEU A 73 5.91 12.40 11.41
CA LEU A 73 6.05 11.03 10.95
C LEU A 73 4.69 10.33 10.91
N ASP A 74 3.85 10.53 11.93
CA ASP A 74 2.50 9.94 12.00
C ASP A 74 1.64 10.41 10.82
N TRP A 75 1.67 11.71 10.52
CA TRP A 75 1.01 12.25 9.33
C TRP A 75 1.55 11.64 8.04
N SER A 76 2.87 11.50 7.93
CA SER A 76 3.51 10.88 6.77
C SER A 76 3.09 9.42 6.58
N GLY A 77 3.02 8.66 7.68
CA GLY A 77 2.52 7.30 7.72
C GLY A 77 1.06 7.20 7.30
N ALA A 78 0.20 8.06 7.86
CA ALA A 78 -1.22 8.12 7.51
C ALA A 78 -1.43 8.31 6.00
N PHE A 79 -0.68 9.22 5.36
CA PHE A 79 -0.75 9.41 3.91
C PHE A 79 -0.24 8.20 3.12
N LEU A 80 0.80 7.52 3.58
CA LEU A 80 1.30 6.29 2.94
C LEU A 80 0.26 5.18 2.94
N TYR A 81 -0.43 5.00 4.07
CA TYR A 81 -1.52 4.03 4.19
C TYR A 81 -2.67 4.39 3.22
N LEU A 82 -3.09 5.66 3.18
CA LEU A 82 -4.13 6.11 2.24
C LEU A 82 -3.75 5.92 0.76
N ILE A 83 -2.48 6.11 0.41
CA ILE A 83 -1.97 5.81 -0.94
C ILE A 83 -2.07 4.32 -1.24
N ALA A 84 -1.69 3.47 -0.28
CA ALA A 84 -1.82 2.03 -0.40
C ALA A 84 -3.29 1.61 -0.57
N ASP A 85 -4.19 2.09 0.28
CA ASP A 85 -5.62 1.76 0.23
C ASP A 85 -6.29 2.26 -1.06
N THR A 86 -5.88 3.43 -1.54
CA THR A 86 -6.30 3.94 -2.85
C THR A 86 -5.85 3.00 -3.98
N ALA A 87 -4.60 2.53 -3.95
CA ALA A 87 -4.08 1.59 -4.94
C ALA A 87 -4.79 0.22 -4.87
N ILE A 88 -5.09 -0.25 -3.66
CA ILE A 88 -5.87 -1.47 -3.39
C ILE A 88 -7.27 -1.36 -3.98
N VAL A 89 -7.98 -0.28 -3.69
CA VAL A 89 -9.34 -0.07 -4.19
C VAL A 89 -9.35 0.06 -5.70
N TRP A 90 -8.37 0.80 -6.25
CA TRP A 90 -8.22 0.96 -7.70
C TRP A 90 -8.05 -0.39 -8.40
N ARG A 91 -7.24 -1.30 -7.83
CA ARG A 91 -6.99 -2.63 -8.42
C ARG A 91 -8.27 -3.48 -8.50
N ALA A 92 -9.12 -3.44 -7.47
CA ALA A 92 -10.40 -4.13 -7.48
C ALA A 92 -11.39 -3.44 -8.44
N TRP A 93 -11.43 -2.11 -8.43
CA TRP A 93 -12.28 -1.33 -9.32
C TRP A 93 -12.00 -1.65 -10.80
N ALA A 94 -10.72 -1.75 -11.19
CA ALA A 94 -10.30 -2.05 -12.56
C ALA A 94 -10.87 -3.38 -13.09
N LEU A 95 -11.12 -4.37 -12.23
CA LEU A 95 -11.69 -5.66 -12.61
C LEU A 95 -13.22 -5.68 -12.68
N TRP A 96 -13.88 -4.79 -11.93
CA TRP A 96 -15.33 -4.77 -11.75
C TRP A 96 -15.99 -3.60 -12.51
N VAL A 97 -15.60 -3.40 -13.77
CA VAL A 97 -16.02 -2.23 -14.58
C VAL A 97 -17.54 -2.11 -14.71
N GLU A 98 -18.25 -3.23 -14.84
CA GLU A 98 -19.69 -3.29 -15.13
C GLU A 98 -20.57 -3.18 -13.87
N TYR A 99 -20.03 -3.51 -12.69
CA TYR A 99 -20.81 -3.62 -11.45
C TYR A 99 -20.74 -2.34 -10.62
N LYS A 100 -21.66 -1.41 -10.90
CA LYS A 100 -21.74 -0.10 -10.22
C LYS A 100 -21.88 -0.20 -8.70
N LEU A 101 -22.56 -1.24 -8.19
CA LEU A 101 -22.74 -1.43 -6.75
C LEU A 101 -21.42 -1.71 -6.03
N ILE A 102 -20.58 -2.59 -6.58
CA ILE A 102 -19.27 -2.93 -6.00
C ILE A 102 -18.38 -1.68 -5.94
N LYS A 103 -18.38 -0.87 -7.01
CA LYS A 103 -17.64 0.41 -7.03
C LYS A 103 -18.14 1.38 -5.95
N ARG A 104 -19.46 1.51 -5.79
CA ARG A 104 -20.05 2.37 -4.73
C ARG A 104 -19.66 1.90 -3.35
N THR A 105 -19.71 0.59 -3.09
CA THR A 105 -19.31 0.00 -1.80
C THR A 105 -17.83 0.25 -1.53
N LEU A 106 -16.93 -0.03 -2.49
CA LEU A 106 -15.50 0.23 -2.34
C LEU A 106 -15.19 1.70 -2.09
N LEU A 107 -15.88 2.61 -2.79
CA LEU A 107 -15.72 4.05 -2.58
C LEU A 107 -16.17 4.48 -1.18
N ILE A 108 -17.29 3.96 -0.68
CA ILE A 108 -17.80 4.26 0.67
C ILE A 108 -16.80 3.80 1.73
N ILE A 109 -16.26 2.58 1.59
CA ILE A 109 -15.27 2.04 2.52
C ILE A 109 -14.00 2.91 2.49
N LEU A 110 -13.50 3.28 1.30
CA LEU A 110 -12.33 4.15 1.16
C LEU A 110 -12.55 5.54 1.79
N LEU A 111 -13.74 6.13 1.64
CA LEU A 111 -14.05 7.43 2.26
C LEU A 111 -14.14 7.34 3.79
N ALA A 112 -14.69 6.24 4.31
CA ALA A 112 -14.73 6.01 5.75
C ALA A 112 -13.32 5.86 6.31
N ASP A 113 -12.46 5.14 5.60
CA ASP A 113 -11.06 4.93 5.94
C ASP A 113 -10.24 6.23 5.97
N ILE A 114 -10.37 7.06 4.93
CA ILE A 114 -9.80 8.42 4.92
C ILE A 114 -10.22 9.22 6.15
N GLY A 115 -11.51 9.16 6.51
CA GLY A 115 -12.04 9.84 7.68
C GLY A 115 -11.42 9.37 8.98
N VAL A 116 -11.28 8.06 9.16
CA VAL A 116 -10.70 7.47 10.39
C VAL A 116 -9.21 7.72 10.48
N GLN A 117 -8.45 7.54 9.39
CA GLN A 117 -7.01 7.83 9.34
C GLN A 117 -6.70 9.30 9.69
N ILE A 118 -7.51 10.25 9.21
CA ILE A 118 -7.35 11.67 9.56
C ILE A 118 -7.73 11.92 11.02
N ALA A 119 -8.79 11.29 11.52
CA ALA A 119 -9.21 11.42 12.91
C ALA A 119 -8.13 10.90 13.87
N ASP A 120 -7.51 9.77 13.54
CA ASP A 120 -6.41 9.13 14.26
C ASP A 120 -5.20 10.09 14.37
N ALA A 121 -4.67 10.56 13.24
CA ALA A 121 -3.56 11.50 13.22
C ALA A 121 -3.82 12.80 14.01
N ILE A 122 -5.08 13.27 14.06
CA ILE A 122 -5.47 14.42 14.87
C ILE A 122 -5.45 14.08 16.37
N VAL A 123 -5.90 12.88 16.76
CA VAL A 123 -5.86 12.41 18.15
C VAL A 123 -4.42 12.28 18.62
N ASP A 124 -3.53 11.70 17.82
CA ASP A 124 -2.11 11.53 18.17
C ASP A 124 -1.40 12.86 18.31
N THR A 125 -1.62 13.77 17.35
CA THR A 125 -1.06 15.13 17.43
C THR A 125 -1.48 15.83 18.72
N LYS A 126 -2.73 15.63 19.17
CA LYS A 126 -3.22 16.19 20.45
C LYS A 126 -2.59 15.51 21.65
N ALA A 127 -2.43 14.19 21.63
CA ALA A 127 -1.81 13.42 22.70
C ALA A 127 -0.39 13.94 22.98
N VAL A 128 0.40 14.10 21.92
CA VAL A 128 1.77 14.60 21.98
C VAL A 128 1.83 16.08 22.40
N THR A 129 0.98 16.94 21.81
CA THR A 129 1.02 18.39 22.08
C THR A 129 0.55 18.74 23.50
N LEU A 130 -0.43 18.01 24.03
CA LEU A 130 -1.00 18.26 25.36
C LEU A 130 -0.36 17.41 26.47
N TYR A 131 0.64 16.59 26.12
CA TYR A 131 1.25 15.60 27.03
C TYR A 131 0.18 14.74 27.74
N ASN A 132 -0.87 14.39 26.98
CA ASN A 132 -2.04 13.71 27.51
C ASN A 132 -2.03 12.25 27.07
N ASN A 133 -1.31 11.41 27.81
CA ASN A 133 -1.21 9.96 27.54
C ASN A 133 -2.54 9.20 27.82
N ASN A 134 -3.60 9.89 28.24
CA ASN A 134 -4.90 9.28 28.55
C ASN A 134 -5.88 9.31 27.37
N THR A 135 -5.46 9.78 26.18
CA THR A 135 -6.30 9.68 24.98
C THR A 135 -6.30 8.25 24.48
N VAL A 136 -7.48 7.65 24.36
CA VAL A 136 -7.67 6.39 23.64
C VAL A 136 -7.25 6.62 22.19
N THR A 137 -6.21 5.95 21.73
CA THR A 137 -5.70 6.06 20.35
C THR A 137 -6.63 5.30 19.40
N LEU A 138 -6.76 5.80 18.16
CA LEU A 138 -7.58 5.14 17.13
C LEU A 138 -6.73 4.20 16.25
N ASP A 139 -5.44 3.99 16.58
CA ASP A 139 -4.45 3.21 15.83
C ASP A 139 -4.94 1.81 15.43
N TRP A 140 -5.56 1.09 16.38
CA TRP A 140 -6.04 -0.25 16.12
C TRP A 140 -7.25 -0.24 15.17
N LEU A 141 -8.09 0.79 15.27
CA LEU A 141 -9.29 0.95 14.45
C LEU A 141 -8.91 1.39 13.02
N SER A 142 -7.96 2.31 12.90
CA SER A 142 -7.43 2.79 11.63
C SER A 142 -6.72 1.65 10.89
N THR A 143 -5.87 0.89 11.58
CA THR A 143 -5.23 -0.31 11.03
C THR A 143 -6.24 -1.41 10.66
N ALA A 144 -7.29 -1.62 11.46
CA ALA A 144 -8.35 -2.59 11.16
C ALA A 144 -9.19 -2.23 9.93
N LEU A 145 -9.41 -0.94 9.67
CA LEU A 145 -10.09 -0.48 8.46
C LEU A 145 -9.21 -0.66 7.22
N ASN A 146 -7.93 -0.29 7.27
CA ASN A 146 -6.96 -0.57 6.20
C ASN A 146 -6.91 -2.07 5.88
N PHE A 147 -6.92 -2.93 6.91
CA PHE A 147 -6.98 -4.38 6.75
C PHE A 147 -8.27 -4.83 6.07
N THR A 148 -9.41 -4.27 6.49
CA THR A 148 -10.72 -4.58 5.90
C THR A 148 -10.77 -4.24 4.42
N ILE A 149 -10.26 -3.06 4.02
CA ILE A 149 -10.14 -2.66 2.62
C ILE A 149 -9.33 -3.68 1.83
N ASN A 150 -8.15 -4.04 2.35
CA ASN A 150 -7.28 -5.00 1.70
C ASN A 150 -7.93 -6.38 1.53
N VAL A 151 -8.57 -6.91 2.57
CA VAL A 151 -9.28 -8.20 2.53
C VAL A 151 -10.43 -8.16 1.52
N VAL A 152 -11.30 -7.16 1.60
CA VAL A 152 -12.45 -7.04 0.70
C VAL A 152 -12.00 -6.95 -0.76
N ALA A 153 -11.02 -6.09 -1.05
CA ALA A 153 -10.47 -5.96 -2.40
C ALA A 153 -9.82 -7.26 -2.88
N THR A 154 -9.03 -7.93 -2.03
CA THR A 154 -8.35 -9.19 -2.36
C THR A 154 -9.35 -10.31 -2.63
N LEU A 155 -10.42 -10.43 -1.83
CA LEU A 155 -11.48 -11.40 -2.05
C LEU A 155 -12.26 -11.14 -3.35
N LEU A 156 -12.54 -9.86 -3.67
CA LEU A 156 -13.18 -9.49 -4.94
C LEU A 156 -12.31 -9.84 -6.16
N ILE A 157 -11.00 -9.68 -6.05
CA ILE A 157 -10.04 -10.09 -7.10
C ILE A 157 -9.97 -11.60 -7.20
N ALA A 158 -9.89 -12.32 -6.07
CA ALA A 158 -9.84 -13.78 -6.01
C ALA A 158 -11.12 -14.40 -6.60
N HIS A 159 -12.28 -13.85 -6.29
CA HIS A 159 -13.55 -14.27 -6.89
C HIS A 159 -13.52 -14.08 -8.41
N ARG A 160 -13.01 -12.95 -8.90
CA ARG A 160 -12.86 -12.72 -10.35
C ARG A 160 -11.88 -13.71 -10.98
N ALA A 161 -10.75 -13.99 -10.33
CA ALA A 161 -9.77 -14.98 -10.76
C ALA A 161 -10.40 -16.38 -10.88
N TRP A 162 -11.16 -16.79 -9.86
CA TRP A 162 -11.87 -18.07 -9.83
C TRP A 162 -12.90 -18.19 -10.95
N THR A 163 -13.77 -17.18 -11.12
CA THR A 163 -14.76 -17.20 -12.20
C THR A 163 -14.13 -17.24 -13.59
N HIS A 164 -13.00 -16.56 -13.78
CA HIS A 164 -12.25 -16.61 -15.03
C HIS A 164 -11.66 -18.01 -15.26
N HIS A 165 -11.00 -18.58 -14.26
CA HIS A 165 -10.43 -19.92 -14.32
C HIS A 165 -11.50 -20.98 -14.64
N GLN A 166 -12.66 -20.94 -13.97
CA GLN A 166 -13.74 -21.89 -14.21
C GLN A 166 -14.25 -21.82 -15.66
N SER A 167 -14.34 -20.61 -16.23
CA SER A 167 -14.81 -20.40 -17.60
C SER A 167 -13.77 -20.77 -18.66
N THR A 168 -12.48 -20.62 -18.38
CA THR A 168 -11.40 -20.97 -19.32
C THR A 168 -11.03 -22.44 -19.23
N HIS A 169 -11.09 -23.06 -18.06
CA HIS A 169 -10.81 -24.48 -17.86
C HIS A 169 -11.79 -25.38 -18.64
N THR A 170 -13.03 -24.93 -18.86
CA THR A 170 -14.00 -25.64 -19.71
C THR A 170 -13.70 -25.58 -21.21
N VAL A 171 -12.85 -24.65 -21.67
CA VAL A 171 -12.60 -24.38 -23.10
C VAL A 171 -11.15 -24.68 -23.51
N PHE A 172 -10.18 -24.37 -22.65
CA PHE A 172 -8.76 -24.55 -22.87
C PHE A 172 -8.19 -25.54 -21.84
N ARG A 173 -8.23 -26.83 -22.20
CA ARG A 173 -7.66 -27.92 -21.42
C ARG A 173 -6.13 -27.73 -21.32
N ASN A 174 -5.64 -27.16 -20.22
CA ASN A 174 -4.22 -27.08 -19.79
C ASN A 174 -3.34 -25.86 -20.15
N LYS A 175 -3.86 -24.72 -20.63
CA LYS A 175 -3.04 -23.50 -20.73
C LYS A 175 -3.49 -22.43 -19.74
N LYS A 176 -2.65 -22.16 -18.73
CA LYS A 176 -2.83 -21.03 -17.81
C LYS A 176 -2.73 -19.74 -18.61
N THR A 177 -3.77 -18.91 -18.56
CA THR A 177 -3.80 -17.66 -19.33
C THR A 177 -2.99 -16.58 -18.62
N GLN A 178 -2.45 -15.63 -19.37
CA GLN A 178 -1.72 -14.48 -18.79
C GLN A 178 -2.56 -13.71 -17.76
N VAL A 179 -3.84 -13.52 -18.06
CA VAL A 179 -4.81 -12.85 -17.18
C VAL A 179 -4.92 -13.59 -15.84
N GLU A 180 -4.94 -14.92 -15.85
CA GLU A 180 -4.99 -15.74 -14.65
C GLU A 180 -3.71 -15.61 -13.79
N THR A 181 -2.53 -15.55 -14.42
CA THR A 181 -1.27 -15.29 -13.71
C THR A 181 -1.26 -13.91 -13.07
N VAL A 182 -1.69 -12.88 -13.79
CA VAL A 182 -1.78 -11.50 -13.28
C VAL A 182 -2.74 -11.41 -12.10
N LEU A 183 -3.94 -11.99 -12.23
CA LEU A 183 -4.93 -12.02 -11.15
C LEU A 183 -4.43 -12.77 -9.91
N LEU A 184 -3.70 -13.87 -10.09
CA LEU A 184 -3.14 -14.63 -8.98
C LEU A 184 -2.08 -13.83 -8.22
N LEU A 185 -1.19 -13.13 -8.94
CA LEU A 185 -0.17 -12.27 -8.32
C LEU A 185 -0.80 -11.09 -7.55
N MET A 186 -1.93 -10.55 -8.03
CA MET A 186 -2.70 -9.54 -7.27
C MET A 186 -3.26 -10.12 -5.96
N VAL A 187 -3.74 -11.36 -5.98
CA VAL A 187 -4.26 -12.02 -4.78
C VAL A 187 -3.14 -12.33 -3.79
N GLU A 188 -2.01 -12.84 -4.27
CA GLU A 188 -0.85 -13.19 -3.45
C GLU A 188 -0.25 -11.96 -2.76
N SER A 189 -0.03 -10.87 -3.50
CA SER A 189 0.46 -9.60 -2.94
C SER A 189 -0.52 -9.00 -1.92
N GLY A 190 -1.83 -9.05 -2.19
CA GLY A 190 -2.85 -8.63 -1.23
C GLY A 190 -2.86 -9.48 0.05
N ALA A 191 -2.69 -10.80 -0.08
CA ALA A 191 -2.62 -11.71 1.07
C ALA A 191 -1.36 -11.47 1.92
N ILE A 192 -0.19 -11.30 1.30
CA ILE A 192 1.06 -11.00 2.02
C ILE A 192 0.92 -9.68 2.79
N PHE A 193 0.40 -8.63 2.15
CA PHE A 193 0.15 -7.36 2.82
C PHE A 193 -0.85 -7.50 3.97
N GLY A 194 -1.90 -8.30 3.78
CA GLY A 194 -2.91 -8.57 4.81
C GLY A 194 -2.35 -9.30 6.03
N MET A 195 -1.40 -10.22 5.84
CA MET A 195 -0.72 -10.90 6.95
C MET A 195 0.13 -9.94 7.79
N ILE A 196 0.75 -8.94 7.16
CA ILE A 196 1.51 -7.90 7.85
C ILE A 196 0.56 -7.02 8.66
N GLN A 197 -0.53 -6.54 8.05
CA GLN A 197 -1.57 -5.77 8.72
C GLN A 197 -2.16 -6.51 9.93
N LEU A 198 -2.51 -7.79 9.76
CA LEU A 198 -3.04 -8.63 10.83
C LEU A 198 -2.06 -8.77 12.00
N SER A 199 -0.77 -8.91 11.69
CA SER A 199 0.29 -9.02 12.71
C SER A 199 0.40 -7.73 13.52
N VAL A 200 0.30 -6.57 12.87
CA VAL A 200 0.28 -5.26 13.54
C VAL A 200 -0.95 -5.11 14.42
N ILE A 201 -2.15 -5.45 13.93
CA ILE A 201 -3.40 -5.37 14.73
C ILE A 201 -3.31 -6.23 15.99
N ILE A 202 -2.81 -7.46 15.87
CA ILE A 202 -2.65 -8.37 17.03
C ILE A 202 -1.70 -7.74 18.06
N ILE A 203 -0.58 -7.19 17.60
CA ILE A 203 0.41 -6.59 18.49
C ILE A 203 -0.12 -5.32 19.14
N GLN A 204 -0.76 -4.42 18.39
CA GLN A 204 -1.41 -3.23 18.96
C GLN A 204 -2.46 -3.60 20.01
N ALA A 205 -3.29 -4.63 19.74
CA ALA A 205 -4.28 -5.11 20.71
C ALA A 205 -3.65 -5.68 21.99
N LEU A 206 -2.48 -6.32 21.88
CA LEU A 206 -1.74 -6.86 23.01
C LEU A 206 -0.96 -5.76 23.76
N ASP A 207 -0.38 -4.79 23.06
CA ASP A 207 0.45 -3.73 23.62
C ASP A 207 -0.37 -2.69 24.40
N LEU A 208 -1.68 -2.59 24.14
CA LEU A 208 -2.66 -1.91 25.02
C LEU A 208 -2.58 -2.36 26.49
N HIS A 209 -1.98 -3.53 26.78
CA HIS A 209 -1.83 -4.07 28.12
C HIS A 209 -0.39 -4.02 28.66
N SER A 210 0.54 -3.39 27.94
CA SER A 210 1.98 -3.38 28.21
C SER A 210 2.51 -1.95 28.44
N ALA A 211 3.51 -1.79 29.31
CA ALA A 211 4.05 -0.48 29.71
C ALA A 211 5.31 -0.06 28.93
N SER A 212 5.80 -0.88 27.98
CA SER A 212 7.09 -0.68 27.32
C SER A 212 7.00 -0.98 25.82
N ILE A 213 7.45 -0.03 24.99
CA ILE A 213 7.58 -0.21 23.54
C ILE A 213 8.59 -1.34 23.27
N SER A 214 8.10 -2.49 22.79
CA SER A 214 8.95 -3.63 22.42
C SER A 214 9.63 -3.38 21.06
N PRO A 215 10.91 -3.76 20.87
CA PRO A 215 11.58 -3.69 19.56
C PRO A 215 10.82 -4.39 18.43
N ILE A 216 10.00 -5.39 18.78
CA ILE A 216 9.14 -6.12 17.84
C ILE A 216 8.04 -5.20 17.28
N VAL A 217 7.47 -4.31 18.10
CA VAL A 217 6.43 -3.35 17.69
C VAL A 217 7.01 -2.41 16.63
N VAL A 218 8.14 -1.77 16.94
CA VAL A 218 8.85 -0.85 16.03
C VAL A 218 9.21 -1.52 14.70
N PHE A 219 9.67 -2.78 14.75
CA PHE A 219 10.00 -3.54 13.55
C PHE A 219 8.76 -3.81 12.68
N LEU A 220 7.64 -4.22 13.29
CA LEU A 220 6.41 -4.52 12.55
C LEU A 220 5.75 -3.27 11.96
N GLU A 221 5.76 -2.15 12.68
CA GLU A 221 5.30 -0.86 12.17
C GLU A 221 6.14 -0.40 10.98
N SER A 222 7.46 -0.53 11.08
CA SER A 222 8.38 -0.25 9.97
C SER A 222 8.13 -1.16 8.77
N LEU A 223 7.87 -2.45 9.01
CA LEU A 223 7.55 -3.41 7.96
C LEU A 223 6.21 -3.08 7.30
N TYR A 224 5.21 -2.66 8.07
CA TYR A 224 3.91 -2.25 7.58
C TYR A 224 4.02 -0.99 6.72
N LEU A 225 4.75 0.03 7.18
CA LEU A 225 5.02 1.26 6.45
C LEU A 225 5.71 0.98 5.10
N CYS A 226 6.77 0.16 5.12
CA CYS A 226 7.46 -0.27 3.90
C CYS A 226 6.52 -1.01 2.94
N SER A 227 5.68 -1.91 3.48
CA SER A 227 4.77 -2.72 2.65
C SER A 227 3.66 -1.88 2.03
N ALA A 228 3.16 -0.87 2.73
CA ALA A 228 2.21 0.10 2.20
C ALA A 228 2.81 0.88 1.01
N ALA A 229 4.06 1.34 1.15
CA ALA A 229 4.78 2.02 0.07
C ALA A 229 5.04 1.11 -1.14
N LEU A 230 5.29 -0.19 -0.92
CA LEU A 230 5.58 -1.16 -1.98
C LEU A 230 4.32 -1.69 -2.70
N ASN A 231 3.14 -1.61 -2.07
CA ASN A 231 1.89 -2.11 -2.65
C ASN A 231 1.58 -1.53 -4.05
N PRO A 232 1.59 -0.20 -4.28
CA PRO A 232 1.40 0.35 -5.62
C PRO A 232 2.54 -0.03 -6.59
N VAL A 233 3.76 -0.28 -6.10
CA VAL A 233 4.91 -0.68 -6.93
C VAL A 233 4.73 -2.08 -7.50
N ALA A 234 4.30 -3.03 -6.66
CA ALA A 234 3.98 -4.38 -7.09
C ALA A 234 2.94 -4.38 -8.23
N LEU A 235 1.96 -3.48 -8.13
CA LEU A 235 0.93 -3.29 -9.15
C LEU A 235 1.50 -2.74 -10.48
N LEU A 236 2.43 -1.79 -10.42
CA LEU A 236 3.09 -1.27 -11.63
C LEU A 236 3.93 -2.33 -12.33
N ILE A 237 4.75 -3.06 -11.56
CA ILE A 237 5.59 -4.14 -12.09
C ILE A 237 4.68 -5.15 -12.81
N LEU A 238 3.59 -5.55 -12.17
CA LEU A 238 2.63 -6.49 -12.74
C LEU A 238 2.03 -6.02 -14.07
N ILE A 239 1.61 -4.74 -14.14
CA ILE A 239 1.06 -4.14 -15.37
C ILE A 239 2.12 -4.13 -16.49
N HIS A 240 3.36 -3.77 -16.16
CA HIS A 240 4.42 -3.67 -17.15
C HIS A 240 4.86 -5.04 -17.65
N THR A 241 5.04 -6.00 -16.74
CA THR A 241 5.36 -7.39 -17.06
C THR A 241 4.28 -8.01 -17.94
N GLY A 242 2.99 -7.79 -17.63
CA GLY A 242 1.89 -8.25 -18.48
C GLY A 242 1.97 -7.71 -19.91
N ASN A 243 2.24 -6.41 -20.07
CA ASN A 243 2.32 -5.77 -21.39
C ASN A 243 3.52 -6.24 -22.24
N THR A 244 4.69 -6.46 -21.60
CA THR A 244 5.89 -6.93 -22.30
C THR A 244 5.70 -8.33 -22.88
N TYR A 245 5.01 -9.23 -22.17
CA TYR A 245 4.76 -10.59 -22.67
C TYR A 245 3.75 -10.63 -23.82
N GLU A 246 2.70 -9.78 -23.81
CA GLU A 246 1.77 -9.66 -24.96
C GLU A 246 2.52 -9.24 -26.21
N HIS A 247 3.46 -8.30 -26.08
CA HIS A 247 4.23 -7.83 -27.23
C HIS A 247 5.14 -8.93 -27.81
N SER A 248 5.80 -9.73 -26.95
CA SER A 248 6.64 -10.86 -27.38
C SER A 248 5.83 -11.97 -28.05
N PHE A 249 4.63 -12.28 -27.54
CA PHE A 249 3.74 -13.29 -28.16
C PHE A 249 3.32 -12.90 -29.57
N HIS A 250 2.99 -11.62 -29.80
CA HIS A 250 2.65 -11.13 -31.14
C HIS A 250 3.83 -11.16 -32.11
N LEU A 251 5.07 -11.05 -31.63
CA LEU A 251 6.29 -11.18 -32.44
C LEU A 251 6.57 -12.64 -32.84
N GLU A 252 6.30 -13.62 -31.96
CA GLU A 252 6.40 -15.06 -32.27
C GLU A 252 5.33 -15.55 -33.25
N ASP A 253 4.08 -15.10 -33.10
CA ASP A 253 3.00 -15.43 -34.04
C ASP A 253 3.21 -14.79 -35.42
N GLY A 254 3.78 -13.58 -35.48
CA GLY A 254 4.09 -12.91 -36.75
C GLY A 254 5.24 -13.59 -37.53
N THR A 255 6.31 -13.97 -36.81
CA THR A 255 7.47 -14.63 -37.42
C THR A 255 7.18 -16.07 -37.86
N SER A 256 6.35 -16.80 -37.11
CA SER A 256 5.93 -18.16 -37.50
C SER A 256 5.02 -18.18 -38.74
N LEU A 257 4.22 -17.12 -38.97
CA LEU A 257 3.44 -16.95 -40.20
C LEU A 257 4.32 -16.62 -41.41
N GLU A 258 5.37 -15.81 -41.25
CA GLU A 258 6.30 -15.46 -42.33
C GLU A 258 7.16 -16.65 -42.78
N ILE A 259 7.66 -17.47 -41.84
CA ILE A 259 8.52 -18.63 -42.15
C ILE A 259 7.77 -19.71 -42.95
N ASN A 260 6.45 -19.87 -42.71
CA ASN A 260 5.62 -20.81 -43.46
C ASN A 260 5.19 -20.30 -44.86
N SER A 261 5.55 -19.06 -45.21
CA SER A 261 5.21 -18.45 -46.50
C SER A 261 6.36 -18.46 -47.52
N LEU A 262 7.55 -18.98 -47.16
CA LEU A 262 8.63 -19.14 -48.13
C LEU A 262 8.25 -20.21 -49.17
N PRO A 263 8.17 -19.88 -50.47
CA PRO A 263 7.93 -20.88 -51.50
C PRO A 263 9.16 -21.77 -51.61
N ASN A 264 8.95 -23.09 -51.55
CA ASN A 264 9.96 -24.06 -51.98
C ASN A 264 10.24 -23.82 -53.47
N PHE A 265 11.34 -23.13 -53.76
CA PHE A 265 11.89 -23.09 -55.11
C PHE A 265 12.65 -24.40 -55.34
N SER A 266 12.02 -25.27 -56.12
CA SER A 266 12.60 -26.44 -56.79
C SER A 266 13.53 -26.06 -57.92
#